data_AF-A0AAU0NDZ8-F1
#
_entry.id   AF-A0AAU0NDZ8-F1
#
_cell.length_a   1.000
_cell.length_b   1.000
_cell.length_c   1.000
_cell.angle_alpha   90.00
_cell.angle_beta   90.00
_cell.angle_gamma   90.00
#
_symmetry.space_group_name_H-M   'P 1'
#
loop_
_entity.id
_entity.type
_entity.pdbx_description
1 polymer ?
#
loop_
_entity_poly.entity_id
_entity_poly.type
_entity_poly.pdbx_seq_one_letter_code
_entity_poly.pdbx_strand_id
1 'polypeptide(L)'
;MSNVLVFLPQEFNCYSKIARKLTRITSFFSNFKLSCPHDPHSLLKQYFAQNTNCTDLIICEEWKNLEYTHVVIFDDGEVFSEEVSFFQKNKIPLRVIPIKITRVINIHHHPKFKNIKKSEEYEYIGRGSIWGNPYAMNGAEQESREEVINKFKYDFDKDILMKAKREDVYHLAGKRLGCFCKPHDCHGDIIAHFLNEWDDGL
;
A
#
# COMPACT_ATOMS: atom_id res chain seq x y z
N MET A 1 -5.54 -28.81 -10.64
CA MET A 1 -6.22 -27.85 -9.74
C MET A 1 -5.47 -26.55 -9.83
N SER A 2 -6.15 -25.42 -10.06
CA SER A 2 -5.46 -24.13 -10.20
C SER A 2 -4.85 -23.71 -8.87
N ASN A 3 -3.55 -23.43 -8.87
CA ASN A 3 -2.89 -22.77 -7.75
C ASN A 3 -2.41 -21.40 -8.21
N VAL A 4 -2.88 -20.35 -7.53
CA VAL A 4 -2.65 -18.95 -7.88
C VAL A 4 -1.72 -18.33 -6.83
N LEU A 5 -0.50 -18.02 -7.26
CA LEU A 5 0.47 -17.31 -6.43
C LEU A 5 0.21 -15.80 -6.52
N VAL A 6 0.08 -15.13 -5.38
CA VAL A 6 -0.27 -13.72 -5.27
C VAL A 6 0.85 -12.93 -4.59
N PHE A 7 1.24 -11.80 -5.18
CA PHE A 7 2.20 -10.85 -4.61
C PHE A 7 1.53 -9.52 -4.28
N LEU A 8 1.80 -9.01 -3.08
CA LEU A 8 1.27 -7.76 -2.53
C LEU A 8 2.41 -6.93 -1.94
N PRO A 9 2.53 -5.62 -2.25
CA PRO A 9 3.49 -4.75 -1.60
C PRO A 9 3.16 -4.63 -0.11
N GLN A 10 4.19 -4.43 0.72
CA GLN A 10 4.02 -4.32 2.17
C GLN A 10 3.03 -3.23 2.58
N GLU A 11 3.01 -2.10 1.85
CA GLU A 11 2.15 -0.96 2.18
C GLU A 11 0.73 -1.06 1.60
N PHE A 12 0.44 -2.07 0.78
CA PHE A 12 -0.87 -2.24 0.15
C PHE A 12 -1.90 -2.73 1.17
N ASN A 13 -3.02 -2.02 1.32
CA ASN A 13 -4.03 -2.30 2.34
C ASN A 13 -5.48 -2.24 1.81
N CYS A 14 -5.70 -2.49 0.52
CA CYS A 14 -7.02 -2.34 -0.09
C CYS A 14 -7.73 -3.69 -0.30
N TYR A 15 -8.50 -4.15 0.70
CA TYR A 15 -9.20 -5.43 0.63
C TYR A 15 -10.23 -5.51 -0.50
N SER A 16 -11.06 -4.48 -0.68
CA SER A 16 -12.11 -4.47 -1.71
C SER A 16 -11.53 -4.64 -3.11
N LYS A 17 -10.37 -4.02 -3.39
CA LYS A 17 -9.65 -4.20 -4.65
C LYS A 17 -9.14 -5.64 -4.81
N ILE A 18 -8.58 -6.23 -3.76
CA ILE A 18 -8.15 -7.65 -3.76
C ILE A 18 -9.31 -8.57 -4.09
N ALA A 19 -10.40 -8.44 -3.35
CA ALA A 19 -11.58 -9.28 -3.52
C ALA A 19 -12.12 -9.16 -4.95
N ARG A 20 -12.34 -7.93 -5.42
CA ARG A 20 -12.86 -7.66 -6.77
C ARG A 20 -11.98 -8.24 -7.88
N LYS A 21 -10.66 -8.05 -7.78
CA LYS A 21 -9.72 -8.52 -8.81
C LYS A 21 -9.54 -10.03 -8.77
N LEU A 22 -9.31 -10.61 -7.60
CA LEU A 22 -9.12 -12.05 -7.45
C LEU A 22 -10.40 -12.81 -7.82
N THR A 23 -11.58 -12.40 -7.34
CA THR A 23 -12.85 -13.05 -7.71
C THR A 23 -13.04 -13.07 -9.22
N ARG A 24 -12.74 -11.97 -9.92
CA ARG A 24 -12.81 -11.94 -11.39
C ARG A 24 -11.81 -12.90 -12.03
N ILE A 25 -10.57 -12.94 -11.55
CA ILE A 25 -9.51 -13.80 -12.09
C ILE A 25 -9.85 -15.29 -11.87
N THR A 26 -10.32 -15.62 -10.68
CA THR A 26 -10.59 -17.01 -10.27
C THR A 26 -11.98 -17.49 -10.64
N SER A 27 -12.83 -16.64 -11.24
CA SER A 27 -14.20 -16.99 -11.64
C SER A 27 -14.30 -18.17 -12.61
N PHE A 28 -13.23 -18.45 -13.35
CA PHE A 28 -13.15 -19.58 -14.29
C PHE A 28 -12.73 -20.90 -13.63
N PHE A 29 -12.36 -20.88 -12.34
CA PHE A 29 -11.93 -22.06 -11.60
C PHE A 29 -13.09 -22.59 -10.76
N SER A 30 -13.37 -23.90 -10.87
CA SER A 30 -14.33 -24.57 -9.99
C SER A 30 -13.84 -24.58 -8.54
N ASN A 31 -12.60 -25.00 -8.32
CA ASN A 31 -11.87 -24.90 -7.06
C ASN A 31 -10.42 -24.47 -7.34
N PHE A 32 -9.83 -23.67 -6.45
CA PHE A 32 -8.46 -23.22 -6.56
C PHE A 32 -7.78 -23.09 -5.19
N LYS A 33 -6.45 -23.05 -5.20
CA LYS A 33 -5.61 -22.74 -4.05
C LYS A 33 -4.98 -21.37 -4.23
N LEU A 34 -4.73 -20.69 -3.11
CA LEU A 34 -3.91 -19.50 -3.08
C LEU A 34 -2.56 -19.79 -2.43
N SER A 35 -1.54 -19.09 -2.91
CA SER A 35 -0.29 -18.95 -2.20
C SER A 35 0.22 -17.51 -2.25
N CYS A 36 1.03 -17.10 -1.28
CA CYS A 36 1.74 -15.83 -1.32
C CYS A 36 3.05 -15.91 -0.53
N PRO A 37 4.05 -15.08 -0.85
CA PRO A 37 5.25 -14.94 -0.02
C PRO A 37 4.93 -14.31 1.34
N HIS A 38 4.12 -13.25 1.30
CA HIS A 38 3.68 -12.50 2.46
C HIS A 38 2.21 -12.10 2.31
N ASP A 39 1.52 -11.90 3.43
CA ASP A 39 0.13 -11.45 3.47
C ASP A 39 0.01 -10.18 4.32
N PRO A 40 0.49 -9.02 3.81
CA PRO A 40 0.40 -7.77 4.54
C PRO A 40 -1.07 -7.48 4.86
N HIS A 41 -1.32 -7.03 6.09
CA HIS A 41 -2.67 -6.73 6.60
C HIS A 41 -3.67 -7.90 6.57
N SER A 42 -3.20 -9.14 6.42
CA SER A 42 -4.04 -10.35 6.37
C SER A 42 -5.13 -10.33 5.28
N LEU A 43 -4.87 -9.65 4.16
CA LEU A 43 -5.84 -9.45 3.08
C LEU A 43 -6.23 -10.76 2.39
N LEU A 44 -5.26 -11.64 2.13
CA LEU A 44 -5.50 -12.94 1.49
C LEU A 44 -6.12 -13.94 2.46
N LYS A 45 -5.74 -13.91 3.75
CA LYS A 45 -6.46 -14.65 4.79
C LYS A 45 -7.94 -14.25 4.86
N GLN A 46 -8.22 -12.95 4.81
CA GLN A 46 -9.59 -12.45 4.77
C GLN A 46 -10.32 -12.89 3.50
N TYR A 47 -9.67 -12.85 2.34
CA TYR A 47 -10.26 -13.31 1.08
C TYR A 47 -10.57 -14.82 1.11
N PHE A 48 -9.61 -15.62 1.59
CA PHE A 48 -9.76 -17.06 1.77
C PHE A 48 -10.97 -17.41 2.66
N ALA A 49 -11.10 -16.74 3.81
CA ALA A 49 -12.21 -16.97 4.73
C ALA A 49 -13.60 -16.66 4.13
N GLN A 50 -13.66 -15.79 3.11
CA GLN A 50 -14.91 -15.35 2.48
C GLN A 50 -15.20 -16.05 1.14
N ASN A 51 -14.26 -16.82 0.58
CA ASN A 51 -14.42 -17.43 -0.74
C ASN A 51 -14.53 -18.97 -0.65
N THR A 52 -15.73 -19.50 -0.91
CA THR A 52 -16.03 -20.93 -0.80
C THR A 52 -15.29 -21.82 -1.82
N ASN A 53 -14.80 -21.25 -2.93
CA ASN A 53 -14.11 -21.99 -3.98
C ASN A 53 -12.58 -22.00 -3.76
N CYS A 54 -12.08 -21.22 -2.79
CA CYS A 54 -10.69 -21.23 -2.38
C CYS A 54 -10.49 -22.31 -1.32
N THR A 55 -9.82 -23.41 -1.68
CA THR A 55 -9.73 -24.60 -0.81
C THR A 55 -8.53 -24.60 0.13
N ASP A 56 -7.54 -23.75 -0.14
CA ASP A 56 -6.28 -23.71 0.60
C ASP A 56 -5.63 -22.33 0.46
N LEU A 57 -4.85 -21.92 1.48
CA LEU A 57 -4.02 -20.72 1.47
C LEU A 57 -2.66 -21.03 2.10
N ILE A 58 -1.60 -20.92 1.30
CA ILE A 58 -0.22 -21.15 1.75
C ILE A 58 0.54 -19.83 1.79
N ILE A 59 1.10 -19.48 2.95
CA ILE A 59 1.98 -18.31 3.10
C ILE A 59 3.40 -18.83 3.29
N CYS A 60 4.29 -18.55 2.34
CA CYS A 60 5.67 -19.07 2.35
C CYS A 60 6.60 -18.17 1.55
N GLU A 61 7.59 -17.57 2.23
CA GLU A 61 8.58 -16.68 1.63
C GLU A 61 9.37 -17.36 0.49
N GLU A 62 9.64 -18.66 0.63
CA GLU A 62 10.28 -19.49 -0.40
C GLU A 62 9.29 -19.90 -1.51
N TRP A 63 8.57 -18.91 -2.07
CA TRP A 63 7.52 -19.12 -3.06
C TRP A 63 7.99 -19.89 -4.31
N LYS A 64 9.29 -19.86 -4.61
CA LYS A 64 9.91 -20.61 -5.73
C LYS A 64 9.80 -22.12 -5.57
N ASN A 65 9.70 -22.62 -4.34
CA ASN A 65 9.58 -24.04 -4.02
C ASN A 65 8.11 -24.51 -4.03
N LEU A 66 7.16 -23.59 -4.17
CA LEU A 66 5.74 -23.92 -4.23
C LEU A 66 5.33 -24.35 -5.63
N GLU A 67 4.32 -25.22 -5.71
CA GLU A 67 3.66 -25.51 -6.97
C GLU A 67 2.64 -24.43 -7.29
N TYR A 68 2.78 -23.70 -8.40
CA TYR A 68 1.77 -22.73 -8.86
C TYR A 68 1.59 -22.81 -10.37
N THR A 69 0.38 -22.46 -10.80
CA THR A 69 -0.05 -22.55 -12.21
C THR A 69 -0.32 -21.18 -12.82
N HIS A 70 -0.65 -20.21 -11.97
CA HIS A 70 -0.97 -18.84 -12.34
C HIS A 70 -0.35 -17.90 -11.32
N VAL A 71 -0.01 -16.69 -11.75
CA VAL A 71 0.56 -15.67 -10.89
C VAL A 71 -0.23 -14.37 -11.04
N VAL A 72 -0.55 -13.74 -9.92
CA VAL A 72 -1.15 -12.41 -9.84
C VAL A 72 -0.23 -11.50 -9.03
N ILE A 73 0.26 -10.44 -9.63
CA ILE A 73 1.11 -9.46 -8.94
C ILE A 73 0.35 -8.14 -8.89
N PHE A 74 0.07 -7.64 -7.69
CA PHE A 74 -0.37 -6.26 -7.51
C PHE A 74 0.89 -5.41 -7.46
N ASP A 75 1.12 -4.63 -8.51
CA ASP A 75 2.40 -3.96 -8.74
C ASP A 75 2.22 -2.44 -8.86
N ASP A 76 3.04 -1.72 -8.12
CA ASP A 76 3.18 -0.26 -8.24
C ASP A 76 4.33 0.15 -9.17
N GLY A 77 5.05 -0.84 -9.71
CA GLY A 77 6.19 -0.66 -10.61
C GLY A 77 7.52 -0.53 -9.89
N GLU A 78 7.56 -0.70 -8.56
CA GLU A 78 8.78 -0.52 -7.77
C GLU A 78 9.21 -1.80 -7.06
N VAL A 79 8.26 -2.59 -6.54
CA VAL A 79 8.58 -3.68 -5.61
C VAL A 79 8.90 -4.99 -6.32
N PHE A 80 8.18 -5.33 -7.40
CA PHE A 80 8.17 -6.69 -7.96
C PHE A 80 8.80 -6.82 -9.36
N SER A 81 9.69 -5.89 -9.72
CA SER A 81 10.32 -5.88 -11.04
C SER A 81 11.08 -7.18 -11.38
N GLU A 82 11.71 -7.79 -10.38
CA GLU A 82 12.43 -9.06 -10.52
C GLU A 82 11.48 -10.25 -10.70
N GLU A 83 10.42 -10.33 -9.88
CA GLU A 83 9.40 -11.38 -9.95
C GLU A 83 8.66 -11.34 -11.28
N VAL A 84 8.24 -10.14 -11.71
CA VAL A 84 7.59 -9.94 -13.02
C VAL A 84 8.49 -10.47 -14.14
N SER A 85 9.77 -10.08 -14.13
CA SER A 85 10.75 -10.54 -15.12
C SER A 85 10.96 -12.05 -15.08
N PHE A 86 11.02 -12.64 -13.88
CA PHE A 86 11.16 -14.08 -13.68
C PHE A 86 9.98 -14.85 -14.30
N PHE A 87 8.74 -14.47 -14.00
CA PHE A 87 7.57 -15.20 -14.49
C PHE A 87 7.36 -15.04 -16.00
N GLN A 88 7.65 -13.85 -16.55
CA GLN A 88 7.63 -13.62 -17.99
C GLN A 88 8.63 -14.52 -18.72
N LYS A 89 9.89 -14.58 -18.24
CA LYS A 89 10.94 -15.41 -18.84
C LYS A 89 10.58 -16.90 -18.81
N ASN A 90 9.97 -17.36 -17.73
CA ASN A 90 9.53 -18.75 -17.56
C ASN A 90 8.19 -19.06 -18.22
N LYS A 91 7.55 -18.09 -18.90
CA LYS A 91 6.27 -18.24 -19.62
C LYS A 91 5.12 -18.76 -18.74
N ILE A 92 5.14 -18.41 -17.47
CA ILE A 92 4.07 -18.75 -16.53
C ILE A 92 2.93 -17.75 -16.73
N PRO A 93 1.65 -18.20 -16.76
CA PRO A 93 0.50 -17.30 -16.84
C PRO A 93 0.53 -16.22 -15.74
N LEU A 94 0.90 -15.00 -16.14
CA LEU A 94 1.10 -13.87 -15.25
C LEU A 94 0.04 -12.80 -15.52
N ARG A 95 -0.56 -12.28 -14.45
CA ARG A 95 -1.40 -11.08 -14.49
C ARG A 95 -0.84 -10.03 -13.54
N VAL A 96 -0.37 -8.93 -14.10
CA VAL A 96 0.04 -7.75 -13.34
C VAL A 96 -1.16 -6.82 -13.19
N ILE A 97 -1.50 -6.47 -11.95
CA ILE A 97 -2.56 -5.54 -11.59
C ILE A 97 -1.88 -4.24 -11.17
N PRO A 98 -1.96 -3.17 -11.97
CA PRO A 98 -1.37 -1.90 -11.60
C PRO A 98 -2.10 -1.32 -10.39
N ILE A 99 -1.32 -0.88 -9.40
CA ILE A 99 -1.81 -0.24 -8.18
C ILE A 99 -1.04 1.05 -7.91
N LYS A 100 -1.62 1.89 -7.06
CA LYS A 100 -0.98 3.10 -6.56
C LYS A 100 -0.64 2.87 -5.09
N ILE A 101 0.63 3.05 -4.73
CA ILE A 101 1.09 3.02 -3.34
C ILE A 101 1.65 4.39 -2.98
N THR A 102 1.06 5.01 -1.98
CA THR A 102 1.57 6.24 -1.39
C THR A 102 2.59 5.88 -0.31
N ARG A 103 3.77 6.52 -0.34
CA ARG A 103 4.86 6.30 0.64
C ARG A 103 5.37 7.61 1.22
N VAL A 104 5.66 7.62 2.51
CA VAL A 104 6.31 8.76 3.18
C VAL A 104 7.82 8.64 3.08
N ILE A 105 8.50 9.73 2.75
CA ILE A 105 9.96 9.77 2.62
C ILE A 105 10.58 10.89 3.47
N ASN A 106 11.82 10.68 3.91
CA ASN A 106 12.63 11.76 4.47
C ASN A 106 13.30 12.54 3.33
N ILE A 107 12.89 13.80 3.11
CA ILE A 107 13.38 14.62 2.00
C ILE A 107 14.91 14.81 2.03
N HIS A 108 15.55 14.78 3.20
CA HIS A 108 17.00 14.89 3.30
C HIS A 108 17.74 13.76 2.58
N HIS A 109 17.12 12.57 2.49
CA HIS A 109 17.69 11.41 1.80
C HIS A 109 17.28 11.35 0.33
N HIS A 110 16.47 12.31 -0.16
CA HIS A 110 16.03 12.37 -1.55
C HIS A 110 16.30 13.76 -2.14
N PRO A 111 17.55 14.06 -2.55
CA PRO A 111 17.95 15.36 -3.09
C PRO A 111 17.07 15.84 -4.25
N LYS A 112 16.53 14.91 -5.05
CA LYS A 112 15.61 15.21 -6.16
C LYS A 112 14.36 15.99 -5.73
N PHE A 113 13.94 15.89 -4.46
CA PHE A 113 12.74 16.55 -3.94
C PHE A 113 13.01 17.78 -3.07
N LYS A 114 14.28 18.11 -2.77
CA LYS A 114 14.65 19.13 -1.77
C LYS A 114 14.04 20.52 -2.03
N ASN A 115 13.86 20.89 -3.30
CA ASN A 115 13.30 22.17 -3.72
C ASN A 115 11.94 22.03 -4.44
N ILE A 116 11.33 20.85 -4.38
CA ILE A 116 10.03 20.58 -5.00
C ILE A 116 8.97 20.71 -3.92
N LYS A 117 7.93 21.50 -4.16
CA LYS A 117 6.74 21.54 -3.30
C LYS A 117 5.72 20.48 -3.71
N LYS A 118 5.49 20.33 -5.01
CA LYS A 118 4.51 19.43 -5.60
C LYS A 118 4.91 19.02 -7.01
N SER A 119 4.67 17.77 -7.36
CA SER A 119 4.73 17.24 -8.73
C SER A 119 3.68 16.14 -8.91
N GLU A 120 3.68 15.46 -10.06
CA GLU A 120 2.83 14.30 -10.30
C GLU A 120 3.15 13.13 -9.35
N GLU A 121 4.42 12.94 -9.02
CA GLU A 121 4.89 11.83 -8.18
C GLU A 121 5.16 12.22 -6.72
N TYR A 122 5.07 13.51 -6.35
CA TYR A 122 5.50 13.99 -5.05
C TYR A 122 4.61 15.11 -4.50
N GLU A 123 4.44 15.13 -3.17
CA GLU A 123 3.84 16.23 -2.43
C GLU A 123 4.64 16.49 -1.14
N TYR A 124 5.00 17.75 -0.89
CA TYR A 124 5.56 18.16 0.39
C TYR A 124 4.46 18.27 1.45
N ILE A 125 4.55 17.45 2.49
CA ILE A 125 3.58 17.42 3.60
C ILE A 125 4.20 17.94 4.91
N GLY A 126 5.39 18.52 4.89
CA GLY A 126 6.02 19.04 6.10
C GLY A 126 5.28 20.25 6.70
N ARG A 127 5.74 20.69 7.88
CA ARG A 127 5.14 21.82 8.62
C ARG A 127 5.06 23.07 7.74
N GLY A 128 3.92 23.75 7.77
CA GLY A 128 3.64 24.92 6.93
C GLY A 128 2.95 24.61 5.60
N SER A 129 2.96 23.35 5.16
CA SER A 129 2.14 22.88 4.03
C SER A 129 0.66 22.76 4.39
N ILE A 130 -0.19 22.47 3.40
CA ILE A 130 -1.62 22.19 3.61
C ILE A 130 -1.87 20.90 4.38
N TRP A 131 -0.99 19.90 4.22
CA TRP A 131 -1.07 18.57 4.84
C TRP A 131 -0.24 18.45 6.12
N GLY A 132 0.46 19.52 6.51
CA GLY A 132 1.39 19.49 7.63
C GLY A 132 0.68 19.40 8.97
N ASN A 133 1.22 18.59 9.87
CA ASN A 133 0.73 18.47 11.23
C ASN A 133 0.76 19.84 11.97
N PRO A 134 -0.39 20.38 12.43
CA PRO A 134 -0.46 21.66 13.12
C PRO A 134 0.13 21.60 14.53
N TYR A 135 0.16 20.41 15.14
CA TYR A 135 0.68 20.20 16.48
C TYR A 135 2.22 20.16 16.48
N ALA A 136 2.82 20.77 17.48
CA ALA A 136 4.27 20.77 17.71
C ALA A 136 4.60 19.82 18.86
N MET A 137 5.70 19.09 18.74
CA MET A 137 6.19 18.25 19.83
C MET A 137 6.70 19.15 20.95
N ASN A 138 6.30 18.86 22.18
CA ASN A 138 6.91 19.44 23.37
C ASN A 138 8.11 18.55 23.73
N GLY A 139 9.29 18.82 23.16
CA GLY A 139 10.50 18.00 23.34
C GLY A 139 10.75 16.97 22.23
N ALA A 140 11.79 16.14 22.40
CA ALA A 140 12.24 15.14 21.42
C ALA A 140 11.86 13.68 21.80
N GLU A 141 11.04 13.52 22.84
CA GLU A 141 10.63 12.23 23.39
C GLU A 141 9.60 11.53 22.49
N GLN A 142 9.58 10.20 22.52
CA GLN A 142 8.68 9.40 21.69
C GLN A 142 7.20 9.61 22.07
N GLU A 143 6.90 9.77 23.36
CA GLU A 143 5.54 10.06 23.84
C GLU A 143 4.98 11.37 23.24
N SER A 144 5.84 12.38 23.15
CA SER A 144 5.52 13.68 22.52
C SER A 144 5.24 13.53 21.01
N ARG A 145 5.96 12.63 20.32
CA ARG A 145 5.72 12.30 18.92
C ARG A 145 4.38 11.58 18.72
N GLU A 146 4.13 10.55 19.54
CA GLU A 146 2.90 9.77 19.48
C GLU A 146 1.68 10.68 19.72
N GLU A 147 1.74 11.56 20.72
CA GLU A 147 0.68 12.50 21.04
C GLU A 147 0.32 13.40 19.83
N VAL A 148 1.32 14.02 19.19
CA VAL A 148 1.04 14.92 18.06
C VAL A 148 0.56 14.18 16.82
N ILE A 149 0.98 12.93 16.61
CA ILE A 149 0.50 12.08 15.52
C ILE A 149 -0.94 11.65 15.78
N ASN A 150 -1.28 11.26 17.01
CA ASN A 150 -2.63 10.87 17.39
C ASN A 150 -3.62 12.04 17.26
N LYS A 151 -3.21 13.25 17.65
CA LYS A 151 -4.02 14.46 17.43
C LYS A 151 -4.22 14.73 15.94
N PHE A 152 -3.17 14.62 15.12
CA PHE A 152 -3.31 14.75 13.67
C PHE A 152 -4.24 13.70 13.08
N LYS A 153 -4.11 12.44 13.51
CA LYS A 153 -4.98 11.34 13.09
C LYS A 153 -6.44 11.64 13.43
N TYR A 154 -6.71 12.10 14.65
CA TYR A 154 -8.05 12.49 15.06
C TYR A 154 -8.63 13.57 14.14
N ASP A 155 -7.86 14.64 13.87
CA ASP A 155 -8.32 15.72 13.00
C ASP A 155 -8.55 15.26 11.56
N PHE A 156 -7.67 14.41 11.03
CA PHE A 156 -7.79 13.81 9.70
C PHE A 156 -9.01 12.88 9.59
N ASP A 157 -9.25 12.06 10.62
CA ASP A 157 -10.36 11.11 10.66
C ASP A 157 -11.72 11.82 10.78
N LYS A 158 -11.74 12.97 11.47
CA LYS A 158 -12.93 13.82 11.65
C LYS A 158 -13.11 14.87 10.55
N ASP A 159 -12.19 14.95 9.59
CA ASP A 159 -12.18 15.95 8.52
C ASP A 159 -12.24 17.40 9.05
N ILE A 160 -11.44 17.67 10.09
CA ILE A 160 -11.34 18.98 10.75
C ILE A 160 -9.93 19.60 10.64
N LEU A 161 -9.11 19.10 9.71
CA LEU A 161 -7.82 19.71 9.42
C LEU A 161 -8.01 21.16 8.95
N MET A 162 -7.25 22.09 9.54
CA MET A 162 -7.45 23.53 9.30
C MET A 162 -7.22 23.97 7.85
N LYS A 163 -6.39 23.24 7.09
CA LYS A 163 -5.87 23.66 5.78
C LYS A 163 -6.14 22.69 4.64
N ALA A 164 -6.67 21.51 4.93
CA ALA A 164 -6.90 20.47 3.96
C ALA A 164 -8.29 19.87 4.19
N LYS A 165 -8.96 19.48 3.11
CA LYS A 165 -10.21 18.74 3.16
C LYS A 165 -9.97 17.30 2.77
N ARG A 166 -10.81 16.40 3.25
CA ARG A 166 -10.74 14.97 2.92
C ARG A 166 -10.83 14.72 1.42
N GLU A 167 -11.65 15.44 0.66
CA GLU A 167 -11.77 15.16 -0.79
C GLU A 167 -10.45 15.37 -1.54
N ASP A 168 -9.61 16.32 -1.08
CA ASP A 168 -8.34 16.63 -1.71
C ASP A 168 -7.27 15.56 -1.48
N VAL A 169 -7.46 14.68 -0.48
CA VAL A 169 -6.46 13.67 -0.11
C VAL A 169 -6.22 12.67 -1.23
N TYR A 170 -7.25 12.37 -2.03
CA TYR A 170 -7.16 11.43 -3.14
C TYR A 170 -6.21 11.90 -4.25
N HIS A 171 -5.92 13.20 -4.33
CA HIS A 171 -4.88 13.73 -5.23
C HIS A 171 -3.47 13.33 -4.83
N LEU A 172 -3.28 12.75 -3.64
CA LEU A 172 -1.99 12.24 -3.15
C LEU A 172 -1.80 10.75 -3.43
N ALA A 173 -2.80 10.05 -3.96
CA ALA A 173 -2.74 8.62 -4.21
C ALA A 173 -1.60 8.27 -5.18
N GLY A 174 -0.71 7.36 -4.77
CA GLY A 174 0.47 6.93 -5.53
C GLY A 174 1.69 7.85 -5.41
N LYS A 175 1.60 8.95 -4.65
CA LYS A 175 2.73 9.90 -4.53
C LYS A 175 3.70 9.54 -3.43
N ARG A 176 4.89 10.13 -3.51
CA ARG A 176 5.81 10.31 -2.39
C ARG A 176 5.41 11.50 -1.54
N LEU A 177 5.17 11.26 -0.26
CA LEU A 177 4.88 12.30 0.72
C LEU A 177 6.17 12.72 1.41
N GLY A 178 6.65 13.91 1.09
CA GLY A 178 7.88 14.46 1.64
C GLY A 178 7.68 15.00 3.05
N CYS A 179 8.43 14.47 4.01
CA CYS A 179 8.57 15.03 5.35
C CYS A 179 10.02 14.91 5.85
N PHE A 180 10.25 15.17 7.14
CA PHE A 180 11.56 15.06 7.79
C PHE A 180 11.59 14.01 8.92
N CYS A 181 10.45 13.39 9.24
CA CYS A 181 10.31 12.53 10.42
C CYS A 181 10.91 11.12 10.25
N LYS A 182 10.84 10.55 9.03
CA LYS A 182 11.33 9.19 8.78
C LYS A 182 12.82 9.06 9.14
N PRO A 183 13.25 7.97 9.80
CA PRO A 183 12.55 6.69 9.95
C PRO A 183 11.54 6.61 11.10
N HIS A 184 11.44 7.63 11.96
CA HIS A 184 10.42 7.65 13.02
C HIS A 184 9.02 7.88 12.45
N ASP A 185 8.00 7.59 13.26
CA ASP A 185 6.60 7.78 12.91
C ASP A 185 6.34 9.20 12.40
N CYS A 186 5.53 9.29 11.35
CA CYS A 186 5.20 10.53 10.69
C CYS A 186 3.69 10.66 10.58
N HIS A 187 3.17 11.89 10.70
CA HIS A 187 1.76 12.17 10.39
C HIS A 187 1.40 11.76 8.95
N GLY A 188 2.36 11.81 8.02
CA GLY A 188 2.19 11.33 6.66
C GLY A 188 1.84 9.84 6.56
N ASP A 189 2.20 9.04 7.56
CA ASP A 189 1.87 7.61 7.58
C ASP A 189 0.35 7.40 7.70
N ILE A 190 -0.36 8.31 8.39
CA ILE A 190 -1.82 8.31 8.44
C ILE A 190 -2.43 8.56 7.06
N ILE A 191 -1.90 9.55 6.34
CA ILE A 191 -2.36 9.90 4.98
C ILE A 191 -2.08 8.73 4.02
N ALA A 192 -0.86 8.19 4.06
CA ALA A 192 -0.45 7.07 3.22
C ALA A 192 -1.30 5.82 3.49
N HIS A 193 -1.54 5.50 4.77
CA HIS A 193 -2.39 4.38 5.16
C HIS A 193 -3.80 4.53 4.62
N PHE A 194 -4.44 5.69 4.82
CA PHE A 194 -5.77 5.97 4.28
C PHE A 194 -5.84 5.80 2.75
N LEU A 195 -4.84 6.28 2.03
CA LEU A 195 -4.78 6.17 0.57
C LEU A 195 -4.52 4.74 0.09
N ASN A 196 -3.74 3.96 0.82
CA ASN A 196 -3.44 2.58 0.46
C ASN A 196 -4.58 1.61 0.82
N GLU A 197 -5.58 2.05 1.60
CA GLU A 197 -6.86 1.37 1.81
C GLU A 197 -7.90 1.69 0.72
N TRP A 198 -7.70 2.78 -0.03
CA TRP A 198 -8.68 3.27 -0.98
C TRP A 198 -8.79 2.41 -2.25
N ASP A 199 -10.00 1.95 -2.55
CA ASP A 199 -10.35 1.36 -3.84
C ASP A 199 -10.79 2.45 -4.82
N ASP A 200 -9.92 2.74 -5.79
CA ASP A 200 -10.19 3.66 -6.90
C ASP A 200 -11.19 3.10 -7.94
N GLY A 201 -11.67 1.87 -7.76
CA GLY A 201 -12.62 1.21 -8.66
C GLY A 201 -12.01 0.68 -9.96
N LEU A 202 -10.71 0.92 -10.19
CA LEU A 202 -10.01 0.52 -11.42
C LEU A 202 -9.66 -0.96 -11.43
#